data_AF-A0A847MJR0-F1
#
_entry.id   AF-A0A847MJR0-F1
#
_cell.length_a   1.000
_cell.length_b   1.000
_cell.length_c   1.000
_cell.angle_alpha   90.00
_cell.angle_beta   90.00
_cell.angle_gamma   90.00
#
_symmetry.space_group_name_H-M   'P 1'
#
loop_
_entity.id
_entity.type
_entity.pdbx_description
1 polymer ?
#
loop_
_entity_poly.entity_id
_entity_poly.type
_entity_poly.pdbx_seq_one_letter_code
_entity_poly.pdbx_strand_id
1 'polypeptide(L)'
;MKLILAPMEGLTDPLMRDLLTATGEFDWCVTEFIRITDSLLPKNAFYFACPELERGGKTASGTPVHVQLLGNNPDMLAENALRAVELGAPAIDINFGCPAKTVNRHRGGSVLLDEPDVVHKLVKSVRDAVP
;
A
#
# COMPACT_ATOMS: atom_id res chain seq x y z
N MET A 1 3.40 18.94 -13.42
CA MET A 1 4.30 17.96 -12.75
C MET A 1 3.50 17.39 -11.60
N LYS A 2 3.57 16.07 -11.34
CA LYS A 2 2.87 15.46 -10.20
C LYS A 2 3.80 15.41 -8.99
N LEU A 3 3.29 15.74 -7.80
CA LEU A 3 3.98 15.67 -6.52
C LEU A 3 3.30 14.65 -5.61
N ILE A 4 4.07 13.68 -5.14
CA ILE A 4 3.55 12.53 -4.39
C ILE A 4 4.25 12.48 -3.05
N LEU A 5 3.49 12.33 -1.96
CA LEU A 5 4.06 12.04 -0.66
C LEU A 5 4.39 10.55 -0.58
N ALA A 6 5.69 10.24 -0.57
CA ALA A 6 6.21 8.87 -0.55
C ALA A 6 5.85 8.12 0.74
N PRO A 7 5.76 6.78 0.69
CA PRO A 7 5.57 5.95 1.88
C PRO A 7 6.88 5.84 2.67
N MET A 8 6.82 6.14 3.96
CA MET A 8 7.95 6.08 4.89
C MET A 8 7.50 5.37 6.16
N GLU A 9 7.85 4.09 6.29
CA GLU A 9 7.56 3.30 7.49
C GLU A 9 8.10 4.01 8.75
N GLY A 10 7.27 4.06 9.80
CA GLY A 10 7.55 4.74 11.06
C GLY A 10 7.44 6.26 11.01
N LEU A 11 7.07 6.85 9.86
CA LEU A 11 7.01 8.30 9.68
C LEU A 11 5.71 8.78 9.04
N THR A 12 5.29 8.23 7.89
CA THR A 12 4.10 8.68 7.17
C THR A 12 2.84 7.97 7.66
N ASP A 13 2.65 7.99 8.97
CA ASP A 13 1.44 7.51 9.63
C ASP A 13 0.24 8.44 9.28
N PRO A 14 -1.00 8.11 9.69
CA PRO A 14 -2.17 8.92 9.36
C PRO A 14 -2.06 10.38 9.84
N LEU A 15 -1.48 10.61 11.02
CA LEU A 15 -1.33 11.95 11.59
C LEU A 15 -0.35 12.80 10.76
N MET A 16 0.79 12.21 10.39
CA MET A 16 1.78 12.87 9.56
C MET A 16 1.25 13.15 8.15
N ARG A 17 0.48 12.23 7.56
CA ARG A 17 -0.18 12.45 6.27
C ARG A 17 -1.15 13.62 6.33
N ASP A 18 -1.97 13.72 7.37
CA ASP A 18 -2.88 14.86 7.56
C ASP A 18 -2.09 16.19 7.70
N LEU A 19 -1.04 16.22 8.52
CA LEU A 19 -0.23 17.44 8.72
C LEU A 19 0.47 17.91 7.44
N LEU A 20 1.08 17.00 6.69
CA LEU A 20 1.79 17.33 5.46
C LEU A 20 0.81 17.74 4.35
N THR A 21 -0.30 17.02 4.19
CA THR A 21 -1.30 17.35 3.16
C THR A 21 -2.13 18.59 3.47
N ALA A 22 -2.15 19.06 4.73
CA ALA A 22 -2.73 20.35 5.10
C ALA A 22 -1.87 21.56 4.70
N THR A 23 -0.57 21.36 4.47
CA THR A 23 0.39 22.45 4.22
C THR A 23 1.01 22.40 2.82
N GLY A 24 1.05 21.23 2.19
CA GLY A 24 1.55 21.04 0.84
C GLY A 24 0.47 20.62 -0.15
N GLU A 25 0.67 20.96 -1.42
CA GLU A 25 -0.16 20.50 -2.53
C GLU A 25 0.39 19.18 -3.08
N PHE A 26 -0.14 18.05 -2.60
CA PHE A 26 0.19 16.72 -3.10
C PHE A 26 -0.94 16.17 -3.97
N ASP A 27 -0.61 15.56 -5.10
CA ASP A 27 -1.60 14.88 -5.96
C ASP A 27 -2.17 13.64 -5.25
N TRP A 28 -1.34 12.93 -4.48
CA TRP A 28 -1.73 11.87 -3.55
C TRP A 28 -0.61 11.59 -2.55
N CYS A 29 -0.93 10.84 -1.51
CA CYS A 29 0.03 10.25 -0.59
C CYS A 29 -0.10 8.73 -0.57
N VAL A 30 0.91 8.05 -0.02
CA VAL A 30 0.94 6.59 0.08
C VAL A 30 1.05 6.19 1.55
N THR A 31 0.32 5.16 1.97
CA THR A 31 0.41 4.63 3.34
C THR A 31 1.77 4.00 3.58
N GLU A 32 2.10 3.79 4.85
CA GLU A 32 3.06 2.75 5.21
C GLU A 32 2.60 1.39 4.65
N PHE A 33 3.53 0.47 4.42
CA PHE A 33 3.17 -0.81 3.81
C PHE A 33 2.39 -1.69 4.79
N ILE A 34 1.33 -2.32 4.28
CA ILE A 34 0.64 -3.43 4.96
C ILE A 34 1.33 -4.72 4.51
N ARG A 35 1.89 -5.46 5.48
CA ARG A 35 2.55 -6.74 5.19
C ARG A 35 1.51 -7.83 4.98
N ILE A 36 1.54 -8.42 3.79
CA ILE A 36 0.74 -9.59 3.40
C ILE A 36 1.62 -10.82 3.49
N THR A 37 1.13 -11.82 4.23
CA THR A 37 1.76 -13.14 4.35
C THR A 37 0.87 -14.17 3.64
N ASP A 38 0.33 -15.14 4.39
CA ASP A 38 -0.39 -16.30 3.85
C ASP A 38 -1.87 -16.27 4.25
N SER A 39 -2.40 -15.10 4.59
CA SER A 39 -3.80 -14.95 4.96
C SER A 39 -4.40 -13.62 4.50
N LEU A 40 -5.73 -13.65 4.35
CA LEU A 40 -6.55 -12.49 4.12
C LEU A 40 -6.72 -11.70 5.42
N LEU A 41 -6.15 -10.49 5.49
CA LEU A 41 -6.10 -9.70 6.71
C LEU A 41 -7.48 -9.15 7.09
N PRO A 42 -7.82 -9.09 8.38
CA PRO A 42 -9.10 -8.53 8.82
C PRO A 42 -9.19 -7.02 8.49
N LYS A 43 -10.41 -6.50 8.33
CA LYS A 43 -10.66 -5.10 7.91
C LYS A 43 -9.97 -4.07 8.82
N ASN A 44 -9.88 -4.35 10.12
CA ASN A 44 -9.23 -3.47 11.08
C ASN A 44 -7.73 -3.27 10.80
N ALA A 45 -7.04 -4.22 10.16
CA ALA A 45 -5.64 -4.03 9.76
C ALA A 45 -5.50 -2.90 8.72
N PHE A 46 -6.46 -2.79 7.79
CA PHE A 46 -6.49 -1.74 6.78
C PHE A 46 -6.88 -0.40 7.39
N TYR A 47 -7.90 -0.36 8.27
CA TYR A 47 -8.28 0.87 8.96
C TYR A 47 -7.20 1.37 9.93
N PHE A 48 -6.41 0.47 10.51
CA PHE A 48 -5.27 0.87 11.33
C PHE A 48 -4.19 1.58 10.49
N ALA A 49 -3.84 1.04 9.33
CA ALA A 49 -2.84 1.64 8.44
C ALA A 49 -3.36 2.89 7.68
N CYS A 50 -4.65 2.88 7.35
CA CYS A 50 -5.31 3.88 6.51
C CYS A 50 -6.74 4.18 7.02
N PRO A 51 -6.90 4.87 8.16
CA PRO A 51 -8.21 5.30 8.65
C PRO A 51 -8.97 6.20 7.66
N GLU A 52 -8.25 6.82 6.72
CA GLU A 52 -8.82 7.60 5.61
C GLU A 52 -9.76 6.78 4.71
N LEU A 53 -9.69 5.44 4.73
CA LEU A 53 -10.63 4.56 4.04
C LEU A 53 -12.08 4.80 4.50
N GLU A 54 -12.29 5.11 5.78
CA GLU A 54 -13.62 5.47 6.31
C GLU A 54 -14.15 6.81 5.78
N ARG A 55 -13.27 7.60 5.14
CA ARG A 55 -13.55 8.94 4.60
C ARG A 55 -13.38 8.99 3.08
N GLY A 56 -13.58 7.85 2.41
CA GLY A 56 -13.48 7.75 0.95
C GLY A 56 -12.04 7.77 0.45
N GLY A 57 -11.09 7.30 1.26
CA GLY A 57 -9.68 7.16 0.88
C GLY A 57 -8.94 8.49 0.75
N LYS A 58 -9.28 9.48 1.59
CA LYS A 58 -8.71 10.83 1.55
C LYS A 58 -8.34 11.35 2.93
N THR A 59 -7.25 12.10 3.00
CA THR A 59 -6.87 12.87 4.19
C THR A 59 -7.92 13.93 4.51
N ALA A 60 -7.83 14.56 5.69
CA ALA A 60 -8.75 15.65 6.06
C ALA A 60 -8.72 16.82 5.06
N SER A 61 -7.58 17.06 4.42
CA SER A 61 -7.39 18.08 3.36
C SER A 61 -7.89 17.64 1.99
N GLY A 62 -8.43 16.43 1.85
CA GLY A 62 -8.98 15.90 0.61
C GLY A 62 -7.95 15.25 -0.32
N THR A 63 -6.70 15.07 0.12
CA THR A 63 -5.65 14.40 -0.67
C THR A 63 -5.91 12.89 -0.73
N PRO A 64 -5.98 12.25 -1.91
CA PRO A 64 -6.13 10.80 -2.03
C PRO A 64 -4.99 10.03 -1.35
N VAL A 65 -5.33 8.92 -0.72
CA VAL A 65 -4.39 8.04 -0.02
C VAL A 65 -4.33 6.68 -0.73
N HIS A 66 -3.19 6.34 -1.30
CA HIS A 66 -2.95 5.04 -1.93
C HIS A 66 -2.48 4.03 -0.88
N VAL A 67 -3.07 2.84 -0.86
CA VAL A 67 -2.71 1.79 0.10
C VAL A 67 -1.54 0.98 -0.45
N GLN A 68 -0.41 0.97 0.26
CA GLN A 68 0.76 0.17 -0.11
C GLN A 68 0.70 -1.22 0.53
N LEU A 69 0.87 -2.27 -0.28
CA LEU A 69 0.99 -3.66 0.16
C LEU A 69 2.42 -4.18 -0.04
N LEU A 70 2.84 -5.10 0.83
CA LEU A 70 4.11 -5.80 0.70
C LEU A 70 3.89 -7.29 0.94
N GLY A 71 4.13 -8.11 -0.08
CA GLY A 71 3.99 -9.56 0.00
C GLY A 71 4.60 -10.26 -1.22
N ASN A 72 4.66 -11.59 -1.16
CA ASN A 72 5.25 -12.43 -2.20
C ASN A 72 4.32 -13.58 -2.66
N ASN A 73 3.13 -13.68 -2.06
CA ASN A 73 2.09 -14.64 -2.42
C ASN A 73 1.08 -13.95 -3.35
N PRO A 74 0.98 -14.32 -4.65
CA PRO A 74 0.12 -13.65 -5.61
C PRO A 74 -1.37 -13.69 -5.24
N ASP A 75 -1.85 -14.80 -4.70
CA ASP A 75 -3.27 -14.99 -4.39
C ASP A 75 -3.64 -14.13 -3.18
N MET A 76 -2.84 -14.20 -2.11
CA MET A 76 -3.08 -13.40 -0.92
C MET A 76 -2.89 -11.91 -1.17
N LEU A 77 -1.93 -11.51 -2.00
CA LEU A 77 -1.74 -10.11 -2.36
C LEU A 77 -2.95 -9.58 -3.12
N ALA A 78 -3.51 -10.37 -4.04
CA ALA A 78 -4.71 -10.02 -4.80
C ALA A 78 -5.97 -9.93 -3.91
N GLU A 79 -6.20 -10.90 -3.03
CA GLU A 79 -7.34 -10.87 -2.11
C GLU A 79 -7.29 -9.67 -1.15
N ASN A 80 -6.11 -9.35 -0.62
CA ASN A 80 -5.93 -8.19 0.26
C ASN A 80 -6.04 -6.86 -0.51
N ALA A 81 -5.59 -6.81 -1.76
CA ALA A 81 -5.77 -5.65 -2.63
C ALA A 81 -7.26 -5.39 -2.91
N LEU A 82 -8.01 -6.43 -3.28
CA LEU A 82 -9.47 -6.34 -3.47
C LEU A 82 -10.15 -5.85 -2.19
N ARG A 83 -9.78 -6.40 -1.02
CA ARG A 83 -10.29 -5.94 0.27
C ARG A 83 -10.01 -4.45 0.51
N ALA A 84 -8.81 -3.96 0.24
CA ALA A 84 -8.50 -2.54 0.38
C ALA A 84 -9.40 -1.68 -0.52
N VAL A 85 -9.63 -2.10 -1.77
CA VAL A 85 -10.55 -1.41 -2.70
C VAL A 85 -11.99 -1.43 -2.20
N GLU A 86 -12.49 -2.57 -1.70
CA GLU A 86 -13.83 -2.69 -1.09
C GLU A 86 -14.02 -1.77 0.12
N LEU A 87 -12.92 -1.47 0.84
CA LEU A 87 -12.91 -0.55 1.98
C LEU A 87 -12.76 0.92 1.56
N GLY A 88 -12.61 1.22 0.27
CA GLY A 88 -12.57 2.59 -0.25
C GLY A 88 -11.19 3.06 -0.69
N ALA A 89 -10.20 2.17 -0.86
CA ALA A 89 -8.89 2.56 -1.37
C ALA A 89 -9.02 3.00 -2.84
N PRO A 90 -8.57 4.23 -3.19
CA PRO A 90 -8.64 4.73 -4.55
C PRO A 90 -7.57 4.12 -5.48
N ALA A 91 -6.50 3.59 -4.90
CA ALA A 91 -5.45 2.88 -5.62
C ALA A 91 -4.68 1.94 -4.69
N ILE A 92 -4.10 0.90 -5.30
CA ILE A 92 -3.22 -0.06 -4.65
C ILE A 92 -1.79 0.13 -5.17
N ASP A 93 -0.86 0.28 -4.25
CA ASP A 93 0.58 0.32 -4.49
C ASP A 93 1.23 -0.98 -4.00
N ILE A 94 2.27 -1.47 -4.68
CA ILE A 94 2.96 -2.71 -4.30
C ILE A 94 4.45 -2.40 -4.08
N ASN A 95 4.93 -2.71 -2.88
CA ASN A 95 6.31 -2.45 -2.49
C ASN A 95 7.26 -3.52 -3.04
N PHE A 96 8.06 -3.14 -4.04
CA PHE A 96 9.22 -3.90 -4.54
C PHE A 96 10.55 -3.23 -4.19
N GLY A 97 10.57 -2.26 -3.27
CA GLY A 97 11.74 -1.40 -3.01
C GLY A 97 12.42 -1.61 -1.66
N CYS A 98 11.73 -2.18 -0.66
CA CYS A 98 12.26 -2.22 0.70
C CYS A 98 13.47 -3.18 0.81
N PRO A 99 14.64 -2.72 1.31
CA PRO A 99 15.84 -3.54 1.52
C PRO A 99 15.95 -4.12 2.94
N ALA A 100 14.96 -3.91 3.80
CA ALA A 100 15.02 -4.31 5.21
C ALA A 100 15.23 -5.83 5.35
N LYS A 101 16.14 -6.24 6.23
CA LYS A 101 16.51 -7.66 6.41
C LYS A 101 15.32 -8.56 6.76
N THR A 102 14.36 -8.05 7.52
CA THR A 102 13.12 -8.75 7.89
C THR A 102 12.19 -8.95 6.70
N VAL A 103 12.17 -8.00 5.76
CA VAL A 103 11.42 -8.09 4.50
C VAL A 103 12.07 -9.09 3.54
N ASN A 104 13.39 -9.02 3.35
CA ASN A 104 14.12 -9.90 2.45
C ASN A 104 14.08 -11.38 2.88
N ARG A 105 14.08 -11.67 4.19
CA ARG A 105 13.96 -13.05 4.72
C ARG A 105 12.65 -13.74 4.32
N HIS A 106 11.58 -12.96 4.11
CA HIS A 106 10.29 -13.46 3.63
C HIS A 106 10.10 -13.26 2.13
N ARG A 107 11.20 -13.01 1.38
CA ARG A 107 11.20 -12.75 -0.07
C ARG A 107 10.21 -11.67 -0.52
N GLY A 108 10.01 -10.63 0.29
CA GLY A 108 9.28 -9.42 -0.11
C GLY A 108 10.23 -8.28 -0.44
N GLY A 109 9.72 -7.20 -1.05
CA GLY A 109 10.51 -5.99 -1.30
C GLY A 109 11.59 -6.16 -2.39
N SER A 110 12.73 -5.48 -2.20
CA SER A 110 13.78 -5.33 -3.23
C SER A 110 14.39 -6.64 -3.74
N VAL A 111 14.38 -7.71 -2.95
CA VAL A 111 14.88 -9.04 -3.39
C VAL A 111 14.11 -9.60 -4.58
N LEU A 112 12.86 -9.18 -4.78
CA LEU A 112 12.05 -9.61 -5.93
C LEU A 112 12.52 -9.01 -7.25
N LEU A 113 13.33 -7.94 -7.22
CA LEU A 113 13.81 -7.27 -8.44
C LEU A 113 14.82 -8.11 -9.23
N ASP A 114 15.43 -9.11 -8.59
CA ASP A 114 16.27 -10.11 -9.27
C ASP A 114 15.42 -11.16 -10.03
N GLU A 115 14.11 -11.19 -9.79
CA GLU A 115 13.15 -12.17 -10.32
C GLU A 115 11.97 -11.48 -11.02
N PRO A 116 12.17 -10.86 -12.19
CA PRO A 116 11.14 -10.09 -12.88
C PRO A 116 9.88 -10.89 -13.21
N ASP A 117 10.00 -12.20 -13.46
CA ASP A 117 8.85 -13.08 -13.68
C ASP A 117 7.96 -13.20 -12.44
N VAL A 118 8.55 -13.19 -11.24
CA VAL A 118 7.81 -13.19 -9.98
C VAL A 118 7.09 -11.85 -9.79
N VAL A 119 7.78 -10.73 -10.05
CA VAL A 119 7.16 -9.39 -10.03
C VAL A 119 5.98 -9.33 -11.00
N HIS A 120 6.14 -9.83 -12.23
CA HIS A 120 5.08 -9.91 -13.22
C HIS A 120 3.87 -10.70 -12.68
N LYS A 121 4.11 -11.89 -12.11
CA LYS A 121 3.05 -12.72 -11.54
C LYS A 121 2.29 -12.01 -10.42
N LEU A 122 3.00 -11.33 -9.51
CA LEU A 122 2.40 -10.57 -8.41
C LEU A 122 1.55 -9.42 -8.91
N VAL A 123 2.11 -8.58 -9.80
CA VAL A 123 1.40 -7.43 -10.36
C VAL A 123 0.18 -7.88 -11.17
N LYS A 124 0.32 -8.93 -11.99
CA LYS A 124 -0.79 -9.48 -12.78
C LYS A 124 -1.93 -9.97 -11.88
N SER A 125 -1.61 -10.74 -10.84
CA SER A 125 -2.61 -11.25 -9.90
C SER A 125 -3.41 -10.13 -9.24
N VAL A 126 -2.72 -9.09 -8.76
CA VAL A 126 -3.38 -7.92 -8.17
C VAL A 126 -4.22 -7.18 -9.21
N ARG A 127 -3.67 -6.93 -10.41
CA ARG A 127 -4.38 -6.21 -11.47
C ARG A 127 -5.63 -6.93 -11.94
N ASP A 128 -5.61 -8.26 -12.03
CA ASP A 128 -6.77 -9.07 -12.42
C ASP A 128 -7.87 -9.07 -11.35
N ALA A 129 -7.53 -8.88 -10.08
CA ALA A 129 -8.48 -8.93 -8.96
C ALA A 129 -9.16 -7.58 -8.65
N VAL A 130 -8.54 -6.46 -8.99
CA VAL A 130 -9.06 -5.11 -8.69
C VAL A 130 -9.74 -4.47 -9.92
N PRO A 131 -10.76 -3.60 -9.73
CA PRO A 131 -11.54 -2.98 -10.81
C PRO A 131 -10.76 -1.99 -11.69
#